data_AF-A0A7J8S6A0-F1
#
_entry.id   AF-A0A7J8S6A0-F1
#
_cell.length_a   1.000
_cell.length_b   1.000
_cell.length_c   1.000
_cell.angle_alpha   90.00
_cell.angle_beta   90.00
_cell.angle_gamma   90.00
#
_symmetry.space_group_name_H-M   'P 1'
#
loop_
_entity.id
_entity.type
_entity.pdbx_description
1 polymer ?
#
loop_
_entity_poly.entity_id
_entity_poly.type
_entity_poly.pdbx_seq_one_letter_code
_entity_poly.pdbx_strand_id
1 'polypeptide(L)'
;MQEPELGMMANFGGTTTAAIGGLSSRQLSVPLDQNHRQLKAEIATHPLYDQLLTAHVSCLRVATTIEQLPLIDAQLAQSHNVLRSYASQHPQHGHSLSPHHRQDLDNFLAQYLIMLCRFKEELQQHVRVDAVEAVMACREIENNLHALTGVTLGESTGATMSDDEDELQMDFPLDNSGVEANDLMGFGPLLPTESERTLMERVRKELKIELKQGYKSKIEDVREEILRKRRAGKLPGDTTSVLKNWWQQHSKWPYPTEDDKAKLVEETGLQLKQINNWFINQRKRNWHTNYQSATSLKSKRKR
;
A
#
# COMPACT_ATOMS: atom_id res chain seq x y z
N MET A 1 -10.42 4.47 -40.45
CA MET A 1 -11.05 5.45 -39.55
C MET A 1 -10.90 4.87 -38.14
N GLN A 2 -9.80 4.98 -37.41
CA GLN A 2 -8.92 6.12 -37.11
C GLN A 2 -9.70 7.28 -36.49
N GLU A 3 -9.72 7.28 -35.15
CA GLU A 3 -9.55 8.43 -34.25
C GLU A 3 -8.91 7.87 -32.95
N PRO A 4 -8.07 8.65 -32.24
CA PRO A 4 -6.97 8.12 -31.42
C PRO A 4 -7.16 8.29 -29.90
N GLU A 5 -6.50 7.40 -29.14
CA GLU A 5 -6.36 7.45 -27.68
C GLU A 5 -5.40 8.58 -27.25
N LEU A 6 -5.88 9.48 -26.38
CA LEU A 6 -5.04 10.44 -25.65
C LEU A 6 -4.40 9.77 -24.44
N GLY A 7 -3.12 9.44 -24.55
CA GLY A 7 -2.29 8.98 -23.44
C GLY A 7 -1.92 10.13 -22.50
N MET A 8 -2.34 10.03 -21.23
CA MET A 8 -1.82 10.87 -20.14
C MET A 8 -0.47 10.30 -19.67
N MET A 9 0.62 10.99 -20.01
CA MET A 9 1.92 10.80 -19.38
C MET A 9 2.11 11.86 -18.28
N ALA A 10 1.93 11.45 -17.01
CA ALA A 10 2.33 12.24 -15.86
C ALA A 10 3.83 12.02 -15.61
N ASN A 11 4.67 12.98 -16.02
CA ASN A 11 6.10 12.99 -15.73
C ASN A 11 6.34 13.82 -14.46
N PHE A 12 6.42 13.16 -13.31
CA PHE A 12 6.92 13.74 -12.06
C PHE A 12 8.45 13.75 -12.08
N GLY A 13 9.06 14.93 -12.01
CA GLY A 13 10.51 15.04 -11.83
C GLY A 13 11.05 16.42 -12.20
N GLY A 14 11.07 17.34 -11.24
CA GLY A 14 11.66 18.66 -11.39
C GLY A 14 12.39 19.07 -10.12
N THR A 15 13.52 18.43 -9.84
CA THR A 15 14.46 18.81 -8.77
C THR A 15 15.31 19.98 -9.27
N THR A 16 15.10 21.18 -8.71
CA THR A 16 15.94 22.35 -9.01
C THR A 16 17.21 22.32 -8.15
N THR A 17 18.33 21.89 -8.72
CA THR A 17 19.67 22.13 -8.15
C THR A 17 20.24 23.41 -8.75
N ALA A 18 20.43 24.42 -7.91
CA ALA A 18 21.20 25.61 -8.22
C ALA A 18 22.70 25.26 -8.37
N ALA A 19 23.31 25.65 -9.48
CA ALA A 19 24.76 25.68 -9.62
C ALA A 19 25.18 26.92 -10.42
N ILE A 20 26.10 27.67 -9.83
CA ILE A 20 26.72 28.91 -10.28
C ILE A 20 27.83 28.57 -11.28
N GLY A 21 27.93 29.32 -12.39
CA GLY A 21 29.11 29.29 -13.27
C GLY A 21 28.80 29.71 -14.71
N GLY A 22 29.23 30.92 -15.09
CA GLY A 22 29.01 31.46 -16.44
C GLY A 22 29.94 30.86 -17.49
N LEU A 23 29.50 30.96 -18.76
CA LEU A 23 30.21 31.58 -19.89
C LEU A 23 29.48 31.26 -21.20
N SER A 24 28.97 32.32 -21.83
CA SER A 24 28.68 32.53 -23.25
C SER A 24 28.40 31.32 -24.16
N SER A 25 27.13 31.11 -24.49
CA SER A 25 26.72 30.82 -25.86
C SER A 25 25.36 31.46 -26.14
N ARG A 26 25.36 32.51 -26.97
CA ARG A 26 24.17 33.13 -27.53
C ARG A 26 23.58 32.18 -28.56
N GLN A 27 22.36 31.69 -28.35
CA GLN A 27 21.36 31.44 -29.42
C GLN A 27 19.97 31.13 -28.84
N LEU A 28 19.09 32.15 -28.92
CA LEU A 28 17.67 32.07 -29.27
C LEU A 28 16.77 31.02 -28.57
N SER A 29 16.25 31.34 -27.38
CA SER A 29 15.01 30.72 -26.84
C SER A 29 14.20 31.59 -25.85
N VAL A 30 14.46 32.88 -25.77
CA VAL A 30 13.93 33.78 -24.71
C VAL A 30 12.42 34.13 -24.79
N PRO A 31 11.67 34.06 -25.92
CA PRO A 31 10.27 34.55 -25.92
C PRO A 31 9.30 33.64 -25.14
N LEU A 32 9.51 32.33 -25.17
CA LEU A 32 8.50 31.37 -24.69
C LEU A 32 8.48 31.30 -23.15
N ASP A 33 9.65 31.34 -22.51
CA ASP A 33 9.76 31.32 -21.05
C ASP A 33 9.21 32.58 -20.39
N GLN A 34 9.34 33.74 -21.07
CA GLN A 34 8.81 35.01 -20.59
C GLN A 34 7.27 35.00 -20.60
N ASN A 35 6.67 34.50 -21.68
CA ASN A 35 5.21 34.39 -21.82
C ASN A 35 4.61 33.42 -20.79
N HIS A 36 5.25 32.27 -20.56
CA HIS A 36 4.79 31.32 -19.52
C HIS A 36 4.93 31.92 -18.11
N ARG A 37 5.99 32.70 -17.86
CA ARG A 37 6.19 33.37 -16.57
C ARG A 37 5.14 34.45 -16.33
N GLN A 38 4.77 35.21 -17.37
CA GLN A 38 3.69 36.20 -17.32
C GLN A 38 2.34 35.54 -17.06
N LEU A 39 2.01 34.45 -17.76
CA LEU A 39 0.76 33.72 -17.54
C LEU A 39 0.66 33.17 -16.11
N LYS A 40 1.76 32.64 -15.58
CA LYS A 40 1.83 32.18 -14.18
C LYS A 40 1.63 33.32 -13.18
N ALA A 41 2.17 34.50 -13.46
CA ALA A 41 1.96 35.68 -12.62
C ALA A 41 0.51 36.16 -12.65
N GLU A 42 -0.13 36.18 -13.83
CA GLU A 42 -1.56 36.52 -13.98
C GLU A 42 -2.48 35.49 -13.29
N ILE A 43 -2.15 34.19 -13.37
CA ILE A 43 -2.87 33.15 -12.61
C ILE A 43 -2.71 33.36 -11.10
N ALA A 44 -1.50 33.67 -10.64
CA ALA A 44 -1.20 33.86 -9.21
C ALA A 44 -1.90 35.07 -8.60
N THR A 45 -2.21 36.11 -9.39
CA THR A 45 -2.95 37.30 -8.95
C THR A 45 -4.45 37.24 -9.25
N HIS A 46 -4.92 36.15 -9.88
CA HIS A 46 -6.31 36.01 -10.31
C HIS A 46 -7.28 35.82 -9.11
N PRO A 47 -8.48 36.42 -9.12
CA PRO A 47 -9.45 36.29 -8.02
C PRO A 47 -9.88 34.86 -7.69
N LEU A 48 -9.89 33.97 -8.69
CA LEU A 48 -10.24 32.56 -8.53
C LEU A 48 -9.07 31.67 -8.06
N TYR A 49 -7.85 32.21 -7.93
CA TYR A 49 -6.67 31.40 -7.60
C TYR A 49 -6.83 30.64 -6.29
N ASP A 50 -7.30 31.30 -5.23
CA ASP A 50 -7.44 30.69 -3.91
C ASP A 50 -8.49 29.56 -3.90
N GLN A 51 -9.60 29.77 -4.62
CA GLN A 51 -10.62 28.75 -4.81
C GLN A 51 -10.09 27.56 -5.62
N LEU A 52 -9.30 27.82 -6.66
CA LEU A 52 -8.67 26.78 -7.47
C LEU A 52 -7.65 25.96 -6.69
N LEU A 53 -6.81 26.63 -5.91
CA LEU A 53 -5.84 25.98 -5.03
C LEU A 53 -6.56 25.11 -4.00
N THR A 54 -7.62 25.63 -3.38
CA THR A 54 -8.43 24.91 -2.41
C THR A 54 -9.10 23.68 -3.02
N ALA A 55 -9.69 23.80 -4.22
CA ALA A 55 -10.30 22.68 -4.93
C ALA A 55 -9.27 21.62 -5.30
N HIS A 56 -8.09 22.03 -5.77
CA HIS A 56 -7.00 21.12 -6.13
C HIS A 56 -6.46 20.37 -4.91
N VAL A 57 -6.18 21.08 -3.82
CA VAL A 57 -5.75 20.49 -2.54
C VAL A 57 -6.79 19.52 -2.00
N SER A 58 -8.08 19.86 -2.12
CA SER A 58 -9.16 18.97 -1.72
C SER A 58 -9.14 17.65 -2.50
N CYS A 59 -8.85 17.69 -3.81
CA CYS A 59 -8.68 16.47 -4.61
C CYS A 59 -7.47 15.65 -4.13
N LEU A 60 -6.32 16.30 -3.92
CA LEU A 60 -5.12 15.63 -3.44
C LEU A 60 -5.35 14.94 -2.09
N ARG A 61 -5.98 15.63 -1.14
CA ARG A 61 -6.28 15.08 0.20
C ARG A 61 -7.12 13.81 0.16
N VAL A 62 -8.04 13.70 -0.79
CA VAL A 62 -8.85 12.47 -0.99
C VAL A 62 -8.02 11.38 -1.66
N ALA A 63 -7.12 11.74 -2.57
CA ALA A 63 -6.32 10.78 -3.35
C ALA A 63 -5.03 10.30 -2.65
N THR A 64 -4.58 10.96 -1.59
CA THR A 64 -3.34 10.63 -0.88
C THR A 64 -3.59 9.93 0.45
N THR A 65 -2.61 9.14 0.90
CA THR A 65 -2.66 8.47 2.20
C THR A 65 -2.55 9.48 3.37
N ILE A 66 -3.08 9.11 4.53
CA ILE A 66 -3.08 9.95 5.74
C ILE A 66 -1.66 10.38 6.14
N GLU A 67 -0.68 9.49 5.98
CA GLU A 67 0.73 9.76 6.29
C GLU A 67 1.37 10.86 5.43
N GLN A 68 0.82 11.11 4.23
CA GLN A 68 1.35 12.09 3.29
C GLN A 68 0.69 13.48 3.44
N LEU A 69 -0.38 13.60 4.22
CA LEU A 69 -1.08 14.89 4.45
C LEU A 69 -0.15 15.98 5.02
N PRO A 70 0.76 15.71 5.96
CA PRO A 70 1.69 16.73 6.46
C PRO A 70 2.61 17.31 5.39
N LEU A 71 2.95 16.52 4.35
CA LEU A 71 3.76 17.00 3.24
C LEU A 71 2.98 18.02 2.38
N ILE A 72 1.69 17.76 2.14
CA ILE A 72 0.80 18.69 1.44
C ILE A 72 0.67 19.99 2.23
N ASP A 73 0.43 19.91 3.54
CA ASP A 73 0.30 21.09 4.40
C ASP A 73 1.62 21.90 4.45
N ALA A 74 2.78 21.23 4.47
CA ALA A 74 4.09 21.88 4.40
C ALA A 74 4.33 22.59 3.06
N GLN A 75 3.91 21.99 1.94
CA GLN A 75 3.97 22.63 0.62
C GLN A 75 3.03 23.84 0.53
N LEU A 76 1.84 23.75 1.11
CA LEU A 76 0.90 24.88 1.18
C LEU A 76 1.44 26.04 2.00
N ALA A 77 2.10 25.77 3.13
CA ALA A 77 2.76 26.81 3.92
C ALA A 77 3.83 27.58 3.12
N GLN A 78 4.50 26.91 2.18
CA GLN A 78 5.50 27.52 1.30
C GLN A 78 4.91 28.25 0.09
N SER A 79 3.62 28.03 -0.23
CA SER A 79 2.96 28.61 -1.41
C SER A 79 2.94 30.14 -1.40
N HIS A 80 2.84 30.77 -0.23
CA HIS A 80 2.87 32.23 -0.09
C HIS A 80 4.19 32.86 -0.57
N ASN A 81 5.31 32.16 -0.42
CA ASN A 81 6.61 32.64 -0.91
C ASN A 81 6.64 32.64 -2.45
N VAL A 82 6.02 31.63 -3.06
CA VAL A 82 5.89 31.52 -4.51
C VAL A 82 4.98 32.63 -5.04
N LEU A 83 3.81 32.83 -4.45
CA LEU A 83 2.89 33.92 -4.80
C LEU A 83 3.56 35.30 -4.66
N ARG A 84 4.28 35.54 -3.56
CA ARG A 84 5.02 36.79 -3.35
C ARG A 84 6.08 37.00 -4.43
N SER A 85 6.78 35.95 -4.86
CA SER A 85 7.79 36.06 -5.91
C SER A 85 7.20 36.44 -7.28
N TYR A 86 6.03 35.89 -7.63
CA TYR A 86 5.31 36.28 -8.84
C TYR A 86 4.68 37.69 -8.73
N ALA A 87 4.15 38.05 -7.55
CA ALA A 87 3.60 39.37 -7.31
C ALA A 87 4.66 40.49 -7.38
N SER A 88 5.88 40.24 -6.87
CA SER A 88 7.00 41.19 -6.96
C SER A 88 7.55 41.37 -8.37
N GLN A 89 7.27 40.43 -9.27
CA GLN A 89 7.71 40.45 -10.67
C GLN A 89 6.66 41.05 -11.61
N HIS A 90 5.47 41.40 -11.09
CA HIS A 90 4.43 42.05 -11.89
C HIS A 90 4.89 43.47 -12.24
N PRO A 91 5.20 43.78 -13.52
CA PRO A 91 5.74 45.06 -13.89
C PRO A 91 4.68 46.14 -13.72
N GLN A 92 4.99 47.21 -12.97
CA GLN A 92 4.16 48.40 -12.85
C GLN A 92 3.86 49.08 -14.21
N HIS A 93 4.63 48.77 -15.27
CA HIS A 93 4.43 49.33 -16.61
C HIS A 93 4.63 48.30 -17.74
N GLY A 94 3.54 48.04 -18.46
CA GLY A 94 3.58 47.66 -19.88
C GLY A 94 3.73 46.18 -20.20
N HIS A 95 2.63 45.44 -20.15
CA HIS A 95 2.18 44.37 -21.07
C HIS A 95 1.20 43.46 -20.32
N SER A 96 0.05 44.03 -19.92
CA SER A 96 -1.08 43.23 -19.44
C SER A 96 -1.59 42.37 -20.60
N LEU A 97 -2.05 41.15 -20.31
CA LEU A 97 -2.66 40.28 -21.32
C LEU A 97 -3.70 41.06 -22.14
N SER A 98 -3.77 40.78 -23.45
CA SER A 98 -4.85 41.31 -24.29
C SER A 98 -6.20 41.02 -23.63
N PRO A 99 -7.20 41.93 -23.70
CA PRO A 99 -8.51 41.71 -23.11
C PRO A 99 -9.14 40.37 -23.49
N HIS A 100 -8.90 39.90 -24.73
CA HIS A 100 -9.33 38.58 -25.18
C HIS A 100 -8.67 37.44 -24.41
N HIS A 101 -7.35 37.50 -24.23
CA HIS A 101 -6.60 36.48 -23.48
C HIS A 101 -6.92 36.47 -21.99
N ARG A 102 -7.33 37.59 -21.42
CA ARG A 102 -7.87 37.63 -20.05
C ARG A 102 -9.20 36.91 -19.98
N GLN A 103 -10.13 37.19 -20.89
CA GLN A 103 -11.42 36.48 -20.93
C GLN A 103 -11.26 34.97 -21.13
N ASP A 104 -10.32 34.55 -21.98
CA ASP A 104 -9.99 33.14 -22.19
C ASP A 104 -9.46 32.49 -20.90
N LEU A 105 -8.58 33.20 -20.19
CA LEU A 105 -8.05 32.75 -18.91
C LEU A 105 -9.14 32.63 -17.84
N ASP A 106 -10.02 33.63 -17.73
CA ASP A 106 -11.14 33.62 -16.78
C ASP A 106 -12.08 32.43 -17.05
N ASN A 107 -12.43 32.22 -18.32
CA ASN A 107 -13.24 31.09 -18.76
C ASN A 107 -12.57 29.75 -18.46
N PHE A 108 -11.27 29.63 -18.76
CA PHE A 108 -10.50 28.42 -18.48
C PHE A 108 -10.45 28.12 -16.97
N LEU A 109 -10.12 29.11 -16.14
CA LEU A 109 -10.02 28.94 -14.69
C LEU A 109 -11.38 28.59 -14.07
N ALA A 110 -12.47 29.19 -14.55
CA ALA A 110 -13.82 28.84 -14.12
C ALA A 110 -14.19 27.39 -14.49
N GLN A 111 -13.92 26.98 -15.73
CA GLN A 111 -14.19 25.61 -16.18
C GLN A 111 -13.33 24.59 -15.45
N TYR A 112 -12.04 24.89 -15.25
CA TYR A 112 -11.11 24.03 -14.55
C TYR A 112 -11.48 23.88 -13.06
N LEU A 113 -11.96 24.96 -12.42
CA LEU A 113 -12.50 24.90 -11.06
C LEU A 113 -13.71 23.96 -10.96
N ILE A 114 -14.66 24.07 -11.88
CA ILE A 114 -15.83 23.16 -11.94
C ILE A 114 -15.38 21.71 -12.15
N MET A 115 -14.40 21.48 -13.02
CA MET A 115 -13.83 20.16 -13.26
C MET A 115 -13.20 19.57 -11.99
N LEU A 116 -12.41 20.35 -11.23
CA LEU A 116 -11.83 19.90 -9.97
C LEU A 116 -12.89 19.57 -8.92
N CYS A 117 -13.95 20.38 -8.82
CA CYS A 117 -15.04 20.12 -7.88
C CYS A 117 -15.75 18.79 -8.19
N ARG A 118 -16.07 18.53 -9.46
CA ARG A 118 -16.66 17.25 -9.88
C ARG A 118 -15.72 16.08 -9.64
N PHE A 119 -14.45 16.24 -9.98
CA PHE A 119 -13.45 15.20 -9.78
C PHE A 119 -13.28 14.83 -8.31
N LYS A 120 -13.31 15.83 -7.40
CA LYS A 120 -13.31 15.58 -5.95
C LYS A 120 -14.52 14.74 -5.52
N GLU A 121 -15.72 15.09 -5.99
CA GLU A 121 -16.95 14.37 -5.65
C GLU A 121 -16.88 12.90 -6.11
N GLU A 122 -16.41 12.67 -7.33
CA GLU A 122 -16.21 11.33 -7.88
C GLU A 122 -15.19 10.52 -7.05
N LEU A 123 -14.01 11.10 -6.79
CA LEU A 123 -12.99 10.46 -5.95
C LEU A 123 -13.51 10.11 -4.56
N GLN A 124 -14.19 11.06 -3.91
CA GLN A 124 -14.72 10.89 -2.57
C GLN A 124 -15.81 9.82 -2.54
N GLN A 125 -16.64 9.74 -3.58
CA GLN A 125 -17.68 8.72 -3.70
C GLN A 125 -17.08 7.32 -3.85
N HIS A 126 -16.03 7.15 -4.67
CA HIS A 126 -15.32 5.87 -4.80
C HIS A 126 -14.72 5.41 -3.47
N VAL A 127 -13.94 6.27 -2.80
CA VAL A 127 -13.32 5.93 -1.50
C VAL A 127 -14.39 5.60 -0.45
N ARG A 128 -15.51 6.34 -0.45
CA ARG A 128 -16.61 6.11 0.50
C ARG A 128 -17.27 4.75 0.28
N VAL A 129 -17.51 4.35 -0.97
CA VAL A 129 -18.14 3.05 -1.28
C VAL A 129 -17.24 1.91 -0.81
N ASP A 130 -15.95 1.94 -1.16
CA ASP A 130 -14.99 0.90 -0.79
C ASP A 130 -14.83 0.81 0.74
N ALA A 131 -14.76 1.96 1.42
CA ALA A 131 -14.67 2.01 2.89
C ALA A 131 -15.94 1.45 3.55
N VAL A 132 -17.12 1.78 3.04
CA VAL A 132 -18.39 1.25 3.57
C VAL A 132 -18.49 -0.25 3.34
N GLU A 133 -18.13 -0.74 2.16
CA GLU A 133 -18.12 -2.18 1.86
C GLU A 133 -17.17 -2.94 2.81
N ALA A 134 -15.96 -2.41 3.03
CA ALA A 134 -15.02 -2.99 3.98
C ALA A 134 -15.56 -3.02 5.42
N VAL A 135 -16.16 -1.91 5.89
CA VAL A 135 -16.77 -1.84 7.23
C VAL A 135 -17.93 -2.83 7.37
N MET A 136 -18.78 -2.95 6.35
CA MET A 136 -19.88 -3.91 6.35
C MET A 136 -19.38 -5.36 6.39
N ALA A 137 -18.34 -5.68 5.61
CA ALA A 137 -17.70 -7.00 5.65
C ALA A 137 -17.07 -7.31 7.02
N CYS A 138 -16.38 -6.34 7.64
CA CYS A 138 -15.86 -6.49 8.99
C CYS A 138 -16.98 -6.77 10.00
N ARG A 139 -18.08 -6.02 9.92
CA ARG A 139 -19.24 -6.21 10.80
C ARG A 139 -19.91 -7.58 10.59
N GLU A 140 -19.94 -8.08 9.35
CA GLU A 140 -20.43 -9.42 9.06
C GLU A 140 -19.54 -10.50 9.69
N ILE A 141 -18.22 -10.34 9.60
CA ILE A 141 -17.26 -11.23 10.25
C ILE A 141 -17.45 -11.22 11.77
N GLU A 142 -17.60 -10.05 12.38
CA GLU A 142 -17.88 -9.91 13.81
C GLU A 142 -19.18 -10.60 14.22
N ASN A 143 -20.25 -10.42 13.45
CA ASN A 143 -21.53 -11.09 13.71
C ASN A 143 -21.41 -12.61 13.60
N ASN A 144 -20.69 -13.12 12.60
CA ASN A 144 -20.46 -14.56 12.43
C ASN A 144 -19.63 -15.14 13.59
N LEU A 145 -18.60 -14.41 14.05
CA LEU A 145 -17.82 -14.79 15.22
C LEU A 145 -18.67 -14.79 16.48
N HIS A 146 -19.53 -13.77 16.65
CA HIS A 146 -20.46 -13.70 17.77
C HIS A 146 -21.44 -14.88 17.76
N ALA A 147 -21.99 -15.24 16.60
CA ALA A 147 -22.88 -16.40 16.46
C ALA A 147 -22.21 -17.73 16.83
N LEU A 148 -20.91 -17.88 16.52
CA LEU A 148 -20.15 -19.09 16.84
C LEU A 148 -19.70 -19.18 18.30
N THR A 149 -19.39 -18.04 18.92
CA THR A 149 -18.77 -18.00 20.25
C THR A 149 -19.75 -17.59 21.36
N GLY A 150 -20.88 -16.97 21.02
CA GLY A 150 -21.83 -16.40 21.97
C GLY A 150 -21.32 -15.17 22.73
N VAL A 151 -20.08 -14.73 22.48
CA VAL A 151 -19.43 -13.60 23.16
C VAL A 151 -19.47 -12.39 22.24
N THR A 152 -20.11 -11.30 22.66
CA THR A 152 -20.02 -10.02 21.95
C THR A 152 -18.65 -9.42 22.22
N LEU A 153 -17.90 -9.04 21.19
CA LEU A 153 -16.74 -8.14 21.30
C LEU A 153 -17.23 -6.71 21.63
N GLY A 154 -17.99 -6.58 22.71
CA GLY A 154 -18.43 -5.32 23.25
C GLY A 154 -17.45 -4.88 24.32
N GLU A 155 -16.56 -3.94 23.98
CA GLU A 155 -15.92 -2.99 24.90
C GLU A 155 -15.47 -3.58 26.25
N SER A 156 -14.84 -4.75 26.26
CA SER A 156 -14.04 -5.19 27.39
C SER A 156 -12.61 -4.80 27.10
N THR A 157 -12.19 -3.72 27.76
CA THR A 157 -10.85 -3.44 28.27
C THR A 157 -9.82 -4.49 27.87
N GLY A 158 -8.81 -4.08 27.10
CA GLY A 158 -7.64 -4.88 26.76
C GLY A 158 -6.88 -5.35 27.99
N ALA A 159 -7.38 -6.39 28.63
CA ALA A 159 -6.63 -7.28 29.49
C ALA A 159 -6.29 -8.50 28.63
N THR A 160 -5.29 -8.35 27.77
CA THR A 160 -4.51 -9.50 27.34
C THR A 160 -3.97 -10.12 28.63
N MET A 161 -4.48 -11.31 28.96
CA MET A 161 -4.10 -12.05 30.17
C MET A 161 -2.60 -11.97 30.38
N SER A 162 -2.28 -11.47 31.57
CA SER A 162 -0.96 -11.42 32.19
C SER A 162 -0.15 -12.67 31.83
N ASP A 163 0.96 -12.39 31.16
CA ASP A 163 2.19 -13.14 31.31
C ASP A 163 2.56 -13.07 32.80
N ASP A 164 2.27 -14.13 33.55
CA ASP A 164 2.94 -14.47 34.80
C ASP A 164 2.71 -15.98 35.01
N GLU A 165 3.67 -16.72 34.49
CA GLU A 165 3.95 -18.10 34.91
C GLU A 165 4.37 -18.04 36.38
N ASP A 166 3.54 -18.53 37.30
CA ASP A 166 4.04 -19.10 38.56
C ASP A 166 3.03 -20.10 39.13
N GLU A 167 3.56 -21.28 39.48
CA GLU A 167 2.88 -22.39 40.12
C GLU A 167 2.25 -21.95 41.46
N LEU A 168 0.94 -21.69 41.48
CA LEU A 168 0.20 -21.72 42.74
C LEU A 168 -0.25 -23.16 43.02
N GLN A 169 0.70 -23.89 43.62
CA GLN A 169 0.46 -25.06 44.44
C GLN A 169 -0.55 -24.70 45.53
N MET A 170 -1.79 -25.19 45.38
CA MET A 170 -2.84 -25.06 46.40
C MET A 170 -2.56 -26.05 47.55
N ASP A 171 -1.54 -25.76 48.35
CA ASP A 171 -1.39 -26.35 49.68
C ASP A 171 -2.31 -25.58 50.65
N PHE A 172 -3.43 -26.20 51.02
CA PHE A 172 -4.27 -25.73 52.12
C PHE A 172 -3.57 -26.00 53.46
N PRO A 173 -3.19 -24.98 54.26
CA PRO A 173 -2.76 -25.21 55.63
C PRO A 173 -4.01 -25.44 56.49
N LEU A 174 -4.14 -26.67 56.99
CA LEU A 174 -5.04 -27.03 58.09
C LEU A 174 -4.47 -26.41 59.39
N ASP A 175 -4.89 -25.19 59.74
CA ASP A 175 -4.78 -24.73 61.12
C ASP A 175 -5.97 -25.26 61.92
N ASN A 176 -5.64 -26.20 62.81
CA ASN A 176 -6.50 -26.78 63.80
C ASN A 176 -6.44 -25.91 65.06
N SER A 177 -7.46 -25.07 65.26
CA SER A 177 -7.72 -24.44 66.56
C SER A 177 -9.21 -24.37 66.87
N GLY A 178 -9.69 -25.41 67.58
CA GLY A 178 -10.48 -25.24 68.79
C GLY A 178 -11.99 -24.96 68.67
N VAL A 179 -12.75 -26.02 68.94
CA VAL A 179 -14.00 -26.06 69.75
C VAL A 179 -15.16 -25.11 69.38
N GLU A 180 -16.26 -25.68 68.89
CA GLU A 180 -17.48 -25.88 69.71
C GLU A 180 -18.54 -26.69 68.94
N ALA A 181 -19.30 -27.45 69.73
CA ALA A 181 -20.22 -28.49 69.30
C ALA A 181 -21.45 -27.96 68.54
N ASN A 182 -21.87 -28.70 67.51
CA ASN A 182 -23.29 -28.99 67.32
C ASN A 182 -23.47 -30.27 66.49
N ASP A 183 -24.24 -31.20 67.04
CA ASP A 183 -24.72 -32.43 66.40
C ASP A 183 -25.49 -32.12 65.11
N LEU A 184 -25.42 -33.02 64.12
CA LEU A 184 -26.56 -33.65 63.41
C LEU A 184 -26.07 -34.31 62.11
N MET A 185 -26.51 -35.55 61.88
CA MET A 185 -26.20 -36.37 60.69
C MET A 185 -26.17 -35.58 59.38
N GLY A 186 -25.07 -35.70 58.61
CA GLY A 186 -25.02 -35.13 57.27
C GLY A 186 -23.70 -35.38 56.60
N PHE A 187 -23.69 -36.36 55.71
CA PHE A 187 -22.68 -36.59 54.67
C PHE A 187 -22.26 -35.24 54.03
N GLY A 188 -21.10 -34.71 54.43
CA GLY A 188 -20.56 -33.45 53.93
C GLY A 188 -20.06 -33.56 52.49
N PRO A 189 -19.79 -32.43 51.79
CA PRO A 189 -19.60 -32.39 50.34
C PRO A 189 -18.53 -33.41 49.92
N LEU A 190 -18.90 -34.33 49.02
CA LEU A 190 -18.05 -35.37 48.47
C LEU A 190 -16.81 -34.73 47.82
N LEU A 191 -15.76 -34.51 48.61
CA LEU A 191 -14.44 -34.21 48.10
C LEU A 191 -13.95 -35.47 47.39
N PRO A 192 -13.60 -35.39 46.09
CA PRO A 192 -13.14 -36.56 45.36
C PRO A 192 -11.96 -37.20 46.10
N THR A 193 -11.97 -38.52 46.19
CA THR A 193 -10.89 -39.26 46.85
C THR A 193 -9.56 -38.94 46.17
N GLU A 194 -8.44 -39.13 46.86
CA GLU A 194 -7.11 -38.87 46.31
C GLU A 194 -6.86 -39.65 44.98
N SER A 195 -7.46 -40.84 44.87
CA SER A 195 -7.50 -41.63 43.63
C SER A 195 -8.34 -40.99 42.51
N GLU A 196 -9.46 -40.35 42.83
CA GLU A 196 -10.29 -39.65 41.84
C GLU A 196 -9.61 -38.36 41.34
N ARG A 197 -8.92 -37.64 42.23
CA ARG A 197 -8.15 -36.42 41.86
C ARG A 197 -7.00 -36.76 40.91
N THR A 198 -6.25 -37.82 41.21
CA THR A 198 -5.14 -38.26 40.35
C THR A 198 -5.63 -38.78 38.99
N LEU A 199 -6.81 -39.42 38.94
CA LEU A 199 -7.47 -39.81 37.69
C LEU A 199 -7.86 -38.59 36.86
N MET A 200 -8.51 -37.58 37.48
CA MET A 200 -8.90 -36.35 36.78
C MET A 200 -7.70 -35.59 36.23
N GLU A 201 -6.59 -35.54 36.97
CA GLU A 201 -5.36 -34.88 36.50
C GLU A 201 -4.71 -35.64 35.33
N ARG A 202 -4.74 -36.99 35.36
CA ARG A 202 -4.26 -37.81 34.24
C ARG A 202 -5.11 -37.58 32.99
N VAL A 203 -6.44 -37.61 33.13
CA VAL A 203 -7.38 -37.35 32.03
C VAL A 203 -7.18 -35.93 31.47
N ARG A 204 -6.97 -34.93 32.33
CA ARG A 204 -6.69 -33.55 31.90
C ARG A 204 -5.39 -33.45 31.09
N LYS A 205 -4.34 -34.14 31.52
CA LYS A 205 -3.05 -34.19 30.80
C LYS A 205 -3.18 -34.91 29.45
N GLU A 206 -3.89 -36.04 29.41
CA GLU A 206 -4.13 -36.80 28.18
C GLU A 206 -4.92 -35.98 27.17
N LEU A 207 -6.04 -35.36 27.58
CA LEU A 207 -6.83 -34.48 26.72
C LEU A 207 -6.03 -33.27 26.22
N LYS A 208 -5.18 -32.68 27.06
CA LYS A 208 -4.30 -31.56 26.66
C LYS A 208 -3.29 -31.99 25.60
N ILE A 209 -2.74 -33.20 25.70
CA ILE A 209 -1.81 -33.75 24.72
C ILE A 209 -2.54 -34.03 23.42
N GLU A 210 -3.70 -34.69 23.49
CA GLU A 210 -4.52 -35.06 22.33
C GLU A 210 -4.96 -33.81 21.55
N LEU A 211 -5.47 -32.79 22.25
CA LEU A 211 -5.84 -31.52 21.62
C LEU A 211 -4.63 -30.83 20.98
N LYS A 212 -3.50 -30.71 21.70
CA LYS A 212 -2.28 -30.09 21.15
C LYS A 212 -1.77 -30.82 19.91
N GLN A 213 -1.81 -32.15 19.90
CA GLN A 213 -1.37 -32.95 18.75
C GLN A 213 -2.35 -32.84 17.58
N GLY A 214 -3.66 -32.91 17.84
CA GLY A 214 -4.70 -32.76 16.81
C GLY A 214 -4.65 -31.40 16.12
N TYR A 215 -4.51 -30.31 16.89
CA TYR A 215 -4.37 -28.97 16.32
C TYR A 215 -3.05 -28.79 15.57
N LYS A 216 -1.94 -29.36 16.08
CA LYS A 216 -0.65 -29.30 15.38
C LYS A 216 -0.73 -29.93 13.99
N SER A 217 -1.31 -31.13 13.88
CA SER A 217 -1.50 -31.80 12.58
C SER A 217 -2.34 -30.95 11.63
N LYS A 218 -3.45 -30.39 12.13
CA LYS A 218 -4.35 -29.57 11.29
C LYS A 218 -3.69 -28.27 10.82
N ILE A 219 -2.83 -27.67 11.64
CA ILE A 219 -2.02 -26.50 11.26
C ILE A 219 -1.00 -26.88 10.18
N GLU A 220 -0.39 -28.06 10.28
CA GLU A 220 0.56 -28.56 9.29
C GLU A 220 -0.12 -28.80 7.94
N ASP A 221 -1.29 -29.44 7.92
CA ASP A 221 -2.09 -29.66 6.70
C ASP A 221 -2.46 -28.33 6.02
N VAL A 222 -2.93 -27.35 6.80
CA VAL A 222 -3.27 -26.01 6.29
C VAL A 222 -2.03 -25.31 5.74
N ARG A 223 -0.89 -25.43 6.41
CA ARG A 223 0.37 -24.86 5.97
C ARG A 223 0.82 -25.49 4.65
N GLU A 224 0.74 -26.81 4.52
CA GLU A 224 1.05 -27.52 3.27
C GLU A 224 0.14 -27.10 2.13
N GLU A 225 -1.17 -26.99 2.36
CA GLU A 225 -2.13 -26.57 1.33
C GLU A 225 -1.88 -25.11 0.89
N ILE A 226 -1.54 -24.20 1.80
CA ILE A 226 -1.11 -22.83 1.48
C ILE A 226 0.17 -22.85 0.63
N LEU A 227 1.16 -23.66 1.00
CA LEU A 227 2.40 -23.81 0.24
C LEU A 227 2.16 -24.40 -1.15
N ARG A 228 1.23 -25.35 -1.28
CA ARG A 228 0.83 -25.97 -2.55
C ARG A 228 0.15 -24.96 -3.46
N LYS A 229 -0.82 -24.20 -2.94
CA LYS A 229 -1.47 -23.08 -3.66
C LYS A 229 -0.46 -22.01 -4.10
N ARG A 230 0.53 -21.70 -3.26
CA ARG A 230 1.62 -20.76 -3.60
C ARG A 230 2.55 -21.28 -4.71
N ARG A 231 2.69 -22.60 -4.86
CA ARG A 231 3.53 -23.24 -5.90
C ARG A 231 2.76 -23.51 -7.19
N ALA A 232 1.43 -23.67 -7.14
CA ALA A 232 0.57 -24.02 -8.28
C ALA A 232 0.56 -22.98 -9.43
N GLY A 233 1.12 -21.78 -9.24
CA GLY A 233 1.26 -20.75 -10.27
C GLY A 233 2.64 -20.65 -10.94
N LYS A 234 3.60 -21.53 -10.62
CA LYS A 234 4.94 -21.50 -11.24
C LYS A 234 5.01 -22.49 -12.40
N LEU A 235 5.58 -22.03 -13.52
CA LEU A 235 5.91 -22.90 -14.65
C LEU A 235 6.90 -24.00 -14.20
N PRO A 236 6.81 -25.23 -14.74
CA PRO A 236 7.74 -26.32 -14.41
C PRO A 236 9.19 -25.86 -14.54
N GLY A 237 10.04 -26.18 -13.56
CA GLY A 237 11.43 -25.71 -13.49
C GLY A 237 12.20 -25.94 -14.79
N ASP A 238 11.99 -27.10 -15.41
CA ASP A 238 12.65 -27.50 -16.66
C ASP A 238 12.26 -26.60 -17.83
N THR A 239 10.97 -26.26 -17.99
CA THR A 239 10.50 -25.34 -19.04
C THR A 239 11.05 -23.91 -18.88
N THR A 240 11.28 -23.48 -17.64
CA THR A 240 11.83 -22.14 -17.38
C THR A 240 13.31 -22.01 -17.74
N SER A 241 14.04 -23.12 -17.86
CA SER A 241 15.46 -23.10 -18.23
C SER A 241 15.67 -22.61 -19.67
N VAL A 242 14.84 -23.10 -20.60
CA VAL A 242 14.82 -22.69 -22.02
C VAL A 242 14.51 -21.20 -22.15
N LEU A 243 13.45 -20.74 -21.47
CA LEU A 243 13.05 -19.32 -21.45
C LEU A 243 14.16 -18.41 -20.88
N LYS A 244 14.85 -18.87 -19.82
CA LYS A 244 16.01 -18.15 -19.23
C LYS A 244 17.20 -18.11 -20.17
N ASN A 245 17.49 -19.19 -20.89
CA ASN A 245 18.59 -19.24 -21.85
C ASN A 245 18.37 -18.23 -22.98
N TRP A 246 17.17 -18.24 -23.58
CA TRP A 246 16.79 -17.25 -24.60
C TRP A 246 16.91 -15.82 -24.06
N TRP A 247 16.41 -15.58 -22.85
CA TRP A 247 16.51 -14.27 -22.18
C TRP A 247 17.95 -13.78 -22.01
N GLN A 248 18.87 -14.65 -21.62
CA GLN A 248 20.28 -14.28 -21.45
C GLN A 248 20.92 -13.89 -22.79
N GLN A 249 20.65 -14.65 -23.84
CA GLN A 249 21.12 -14.37 -25.20
C GLN A 249 20.57 -13.04 -25.73
N HIS A 250 19.33 -12.68 -25.37
CA HIS A 250 18.63 -11.47 -25.81
C HIS A 250 18.53 -10.40 -24.71
N SER A 251 19.44 -10.39 -23.75
CA SER A 251 19.37 -9.54 -22.55
C SER A 251 19.37 -8.04 -22.85
N LYS A 252 19.95 -7.61 -23.98
CA LYS A 252 19.95 -6.22 -24.45
C LYS A 252 18.59 -5.77 -25.01
N TRP A 253 17.84 -6.67 -25.65
CA TRP A 253 16.54 -6.41 -26.27
C TRP A 253 15.63 -7.65 -26.17
N PRO A 254 15.04 -7.93 -24.99
CA PRO A 254 14.31 -9.16 -24.68
C PRO A 254 12.85 -9.05 -25.15
N TYR A 255 12.70 -8.84 -26.45
CA TYR A 255 11.43 -8.84 -27.17
C TYR A 255 11.48 -9.97 -28.21
N PRO A 256 11.01 -11.18 -27.85
CA PRO A 256 11.01 -12.29 -28.80
C PRO A 256 10.09 -11.97 -29.98
N THR A 257 10.56 -12.29 -31.18
CA THR A 257 9.76 -12.20 -32.41
C THR A 257 8.68 -13.28 -32.42
N GLU A 258 7.74 -13.22 -33.36
CA GLU A 258 6.72 -14.27 -33.49
C GLU A 258 7.33 -15.65 -33.77
N ASP A 259 8.42 -15.69 -34.55
CA ASP A 259 9.15 -16.93 -34.82
C ASP A 259 9.88 -17.46 -33.57
N ASP A 260 10.48 -16.58 -32.77
CA ASP A 260 11.10 -16.96 -31.49
C ASP A 260 10.05 -17.52 -30.52
N LYS A 261 8.88 -16.88 -30.45
CA LYS A 261 7.78 -17.36 -29.62
C LYS A 261 7.31 -18.73 -30.07
N ALA A 262 7.17 -18.96 -31.38
CA ALA A 262 6.77 -20.26 -31.92
C ALA A 262 7.78 -21.37 -31.55
N LYS A 263 9.08 -21.11 -31.70
CA LYS A 263 10.14 -22.04 -31.26
C LYS A 263 10.09 -22.31 -29.76
N LEU A 264 9.88 -21.27 -28.95
CA LEU A 264 9.77 -21.44 -27.51
C LEU A 264 8.52 -22.23 -27.10
N VAL A 265 7.40 -22.09 -27.82
CA VAL A 265 6.22 -22.94 -27.63
C VAL A 265 6.55 -24.40 -27.93
N GLU A 266 7.22 -24.66 -29.05
CA GLU A 266 7.62 -26.00 -29.48
C GLU A 266 8.59 -26.67 -28.49
N GLU A 267 9.62 -25.94 -28.05
CA GLU A 267 10.65 -26.46 -27.14
C GLU A 267 10.16 -26.62 -25.70
N THR A 268 9.27 -25.75 -25.22
CA THR A 268 8.80 -25.79 -23.82
C THR A 268 7.47 -26.50 -23.63
N GLY A 269 6.72 -26.73 -24.71
CA GLY A 269 5.34 -27.23 -24.66
C GLY A 269 4.35 -26.27 -23.98
N LEU A 270 4.76 -25.04 -23.68
CA LEU A 270 3.92 -24.05 -23.01
C LEU A 270 3.03 -23.32 -24.02
N GLN A 271 1.85 -22.90 -23.56
CA GLN A 271 0.99 -22.07 -24.38
C GLN A 271 1.65 -20.70 -24.64
N LEU A 272 1.44 -20.16 -25.85
CA LEU A 272 1.96 -18.85 -26.26
C LEU A 272 1.64 -17.74 -25.23
N LYS A 273 0.44 -17.77 -24.64
CA LYS A 273 0.03 -16.84 -23.58
C LYS A 273 0.91 -16.93 -22.33
N GLN A 274 1.32 -18.14 -21.92
CA GLN A 274 2.20 -18.36 -20.77
C GLN A 274 3.60 -17.81 -21.04
N ILE A 275 4.11 -18.01 -22.26
CA ILE A 275 5.40 -17.48 -22.71
C ILE A 275 5.37 -15.94 -22.72
N ASN A 276 4.34 -15.34 -23.31
CA ASN A 276 4.16 -13.88 -23.31
C ASN A 276 4.12 -13.30 -21.89
N ASN A 277 3.32 -13.89 -21.01
CA ASN A 277 3.23 -13.49 -19.60
C ASN A 277 4.55 -13.64 -18.86
N TRP A 278 5.30 -14.70 -19.16
CA TRP A 278 6.63 -14.91 -18.57
C TRP A 278 7.59 -13.79 -18.97
N PHE A 279 7.69 -13.46 -20.26
CA PHE A 279 8.59 -12.40 -20.74
C PHE A 279 8.22 -11.00 -20.23
N ILE A 280 6.91 -10.69 -20.15
CA ILE A 280 6.43 -9.44 -19.55
C ILE A 280 6.88 -9.34 -18.08
N ASN A 281 6.65 -10.39 -17.30
CA ASN A 281 7.05 -10.42 -15.89
C ASN A 281 8.57 -10.43 -15.72
N GLN A 282 9.30 -11.11 -16.60
CA GLN A 282 10.76 -11.17 -16.57
C GLN A 282 11.40 -9.81 -16.85
N ARG A 283 10.86 -9.04 -17.82
CA ARG A 283 11.25 -7.64 -18.08
C ARG A 283 11.00 -6.75 -16.87
N LYS A 284 9.80 -6.79 -16.28
CA LYS A 284 9.46 -6.02 -15.08
C LYS A 284 10.47 -6.24 -13.94
N ARG A 285 10.92 -7.48 -13.74
CA ARG A 285 11.84 -7.85 -12.65
C ARG A 285 13.32 -7.53 -12.92
N ASN A 286 13.79 -7.60 -14.16
CA ASN A 286 15.25 -7.63 -14.44
C ASN A 286 15.76 -6.50 -15.35
N TRP A 287 14.88 -5.79 -16.05
CA TRP A 287 15.29 -4.76 -17.01
C TRP A 287 15.97 -3.55 -16.34
N HIS A 288 15.45 -3.12 -15.19
CA HIS A 288 15.99 -1.96 -14.44
C HIS A 288 17.21 -2.30 -13.59
N THR A 289 17.32 -3.55 -13.12
CA THR A 289 18.44 -4.02 -12.28
C THR A 289 19.74 -4.11 -13.08
N ASN A 290 19.69 -4.55 -14.33
CA ASN A 290 20.89 -4.75 -15.16
C ASN A 290 21.59 -3.44 -15.56
N TYR A 291 20.86 -2.30 -15.58
CA TYR A 291 21.44 -0.99 -15.86
C TYR A 291 22.23 -0.42 -14.67
N GLN A 292 21.87 -0.78 -13.43
CA GLN A 292 22.57 -0.32 -12.23
C GLN A 292 23.79 -1.19 -11.86
N SER A 293 23.80 -2.47 -12.24
CA SER A 293 24.96 -3.35 -11.98
C SER A 293 26.17 -3.03 -12.88
N ALA A 294 25.94 -2.48 -14.07
CA ALA A 294 27.01 -2.13 -15.02
C ALA A 294 27.82 -0.88 -14.62
N THR A 295 27.27 0.00 -13.77
CA THR A 295 27.95 1.23 -13.31
C THR A 295 28.81 0.99 -12.07
N SER A 296 28.51 -0.02 -11.24
CA SER A 296 29.31 -0.34 -10.05
C SER A 296 30.68 -0.97 -10.37
N LEU A 297 30.77 -1.75 -11.46
CA LEU A 297 32.02 -2.44 -11.84
C LEU A 297 33.08 -1.51 -12.46
N LYS A 298 32.72 -0.29 -12.89
CA LYS A 298 33.69 0.67 -13.45
C LYS A 298 34.39 1.54 -12.41
N SER A 299 33.95 1.54 -11.15
CA SER A 299 34.55 2.40 -10.11
C SER A 299 35.75 1.78 -9.38
N LYS A 300 36.08 0.50 -9.61
CA LYS A 300 37.15 -0.21 -8.87
C LYS A 300 38.42 -0.50 -9.67
N ARG A 301 38.66 0.27 -10.73
CA ARG A 301 39.90 0.16 -11.52
C ARG A 301 40.40 1.54 -11.95
N LYS A 302 40.80 2.34 -10.96
CA LYS A 302 41.85 3.33 -11.18
C LYS A 302 42.77 3.33 -9.96
N ARG A 303 44.00 2.92 -10.25
CA ARG A 303 45.19 2.93 -9.40
C ARG A 303 45.59 4.37 -9.11
#